data_AF-A0A377XFT2-F1
#
_entry.id   AF-A0A377XFT2-F1
#
_cell.length_a   1.000
_cell.length_b   1.000
_cell.length_c   1.000
_cell.angle_alpha   90.00
_cell.angle_beta   90.00
_cell.angle_gamma   90.00
#
_symmetry.space_group_name_H-M   'P 1'
#
loop_
_entity.id
_entity.type
_entity.pdbx_description
1 polymer ?
#
loop_
_entity_poly.entity_id
_entity_poly.type
_entity_poly.pdbx_seq_one_letter_code
_entity_poly.pdbx_strand_id
1 'polypeptide(L)'
;MGSDADWDRLENALSASLEAQGLQWSVNPGEGAFYGPKLEFVLRDAIGRDWQCGTLQVDMNLPERFDIGYIAEDGSTKRPVMLHRALFGSLVLPTVQN
;
A
#
# COMPACT_ATOMS: atom_id res chain seq x y z
N MET A 1 1.29 -2.60 -14.61
CA MET A 1 -0.19 -2.64 -14.81
C MET A 1 -0.74 -1.30 -14.34
N GLY A 2 -1.88 -0.85 -14.89
CA GLY A 2 -2.37 0.52 -14.66
C GLY A 2 -1.66 1.57 -15.52
N SER A 3 -2.23 2.77 -15.62
CA SER A 3 -1.63 3.90 -16.35
C SER A 3 -0.66 4.69 -15.48
N ASP A 4 0.32 5.37 -16.07
CA ASP A 4 1.26 6.24 -15.32
C ASP A 4 0.51 7.30 -14.49
N ALA A 5 -0.59 7.84 -15.03
CA ALA A 5 -1.45 8.78 -14.31
C ALA A 5 -2.13 8.16 -13.07
N ASP A 6 -2.50 6.88 -13.13
CA ASP A 6 -3.03 6.18 -11.95
C ASP A 6 -1.91 6.00 -10.91
N TRP A 7 -0.71 5.62 -11.34
CA TRP A 7 0.45 5.49 -10.45
C TRP A 7 0.77 6.80 -9.74
N ASP A 8 0.93 7.89 -10.48
CA ASP A 8 1.17 9.22 -9.93
C ASP A 8 0.08 9.61 -8.93
N ARG A 9 -1.20 9.33 -9.25
CA ARG A 9 -2.31 9.61 -8.35
C ARG A 9 -2.20 8.81 -7.05
N LEU A 10 -1.88 7.53 -7.13
CA LEU A 10 -1.81 6.64 -5.96
C LEU A 10 -0.60 6.98 -5.08
N GLU A 11 0.56 7.22 -5.69
CA GLU A 11 1.78 7.62 -4.97
C GLU A 11 1.59 8.96 -4.26
N ASN A 12 1.00 9.95 -4.95
CA ASN A 12 0.70 11.25 -4.35
C ASN A 12 -0.34 11.15 -3.22
N ALA A 13 -1.33 10.27 -3.33
CA ALA A 13 -2.30 10.06 -2.25
C ALA A 13 -1.64 9.49 -0.99
N LEU A 14 -0.67 8.57 -1.15
CA LEU A 14 0.07 8.00 -0.03
C LEU A 14 1.02 9.02 0.60
N SER A 15 1.82 9.74 -0.20
CA SER A 15 2.75 10.75 0.32
C SER A 15 2.02 11.90 1.01
N ALA A 16 0.95 12.44 0.41
CA ALA A 16 0.15 13.50 1.02
C ALA A 16 -0.47 13.10 2.36
N SER A 17 -0.87 11.82 2.50
CA SER A 17 -1.37 11.29 3.78
C SER A 17 -0.30 11.26 4.86
N LEU A 18 0.94 10.89 4.50
CA LEU A 18 2.08 10.92 5.42
C LEU A 18 2.46 12.34 5.83
N GLU A 19 2.47 13.27 4.87
CA GLU A 19 2.73 14.69 5.10
C GLU A 19 1.69 15.32 6.02
N ALA A 20 0.39 15.06 5.79
CA ALA A 20 -0.69 15.55 6.63
C ALA A 20 -0.60 15.04 8.07
N GLN A 21 -0.01 13.87 8.29
CA GLN A 21 0.25 13.29 9.62
C GLN A 21 1.58 13.75 10.23
N GLY A 22 2.42 14.48 9.48
CA GLY A 22 3.74 14.90 9.94
C GLY A 22 4.72 13.74 10.16
N LEU A 23 4.52 12.62 9.47
CA LEU A 23 5.37 11.44 9.60
C LEU A 23 6.61 11.58 8.72
N GLN A 24 7.77 11.19 9.25
CA GLN A 24 8.99 11.06 8.45
C GLN A 24 8.94 9.78 7.64
N TRP A 25 9.30 9.89 6.37
CA TRP A 25 9.32 8.77 5.43
C TRP A 25 10.41 8.98 4.38
N SER A 26 10.72 7.92 3.65
CA SER A 26 11.69 7.91 2.55
C SER A 26 11.16 7.06 1.42
N VAL A 27 11.48 7.43 0.18
CA VAL A 27 11.14 6.63 -1.00
C VAL A 27 12.03 5.39 -1.03
N ASN A 28 11.42 4.21 -1.23
CA ASN A 28 12.13 2.98 -1.52
C ASN A 28 11.87 2.58 -2.99
N PRO A 29 12.73 2.99 -3.94
CA PRO A 29 12.45 2.85 -5.37
C PRO A 29 12.44 1.38 -5.80
N GLY A 30 11.37 0.96 -6.47
CA GLY A 30 11.25 -0.40 -7.04
C GLY A 30 10.67 -1.46 -6.10
N GLU A 31 10.42 -1.12 -4.83
CA GLU A 31 9.87 -2.07 -3.84
C GLU A 31 8.33 -2.13 -3.85
N GLY A 32 7.66 -1.26 -4.61
CA GLY A 32 6.22 -1.35 -4.88
C GLY A 32 5.85 -2.66 -5.59
N ALA A 33 4.66 -3.20 -5.34
CA ALA A 33 4.23 -4.37 -6.10
C ALA A 33 3.87 -3.96 -7.53
N PHE A 34 3.89 -4.90 -8.47
CA PHE A 34 3.61 -4.64 -9.90
C PHE A 34 2.22 -4.03 -10.22
N TYR A 35 1.31 -4.00 -9.24
CA TYR A 35 -0.07 -3.55 -9.36
C TYR A 35 -0.45 -2.35 -8.47
N GLY A 36 0.52 -1.74 -7.79
CA GLY A 36 0.31 -0.48 -7.08
C GLY A 36 1.35 -0.18 -5.99
N PRO A 37 1.45 1.09 -5.56
CA PRO A 37 2.37 1.52 -4.52
C PRO A 37 1.90 1.06 -3.13
N LYS A 38 2.84 1.01 -2.18
CA LYS A 38 2.57 0.65 -0.78
C LYS A 38 3.37 1.50 0.19
N LEU A 39 2.81 1.68 1.38
CA LEU A 39 3.54 2.09 2.56
C LEU A 39 4.09 0.85 3.26
N GLU A 40 5.34 0.94 3.68
CA GLU A 40 6.02 -0.08 4.48
C GLU A 40 6.40 0.51 5.83
N PHE A 41 6.04 -0.21 6.89
CA PHE A 41 6.38 0.16 8.25
C PHE A 41 7.47 -0.78 8.75
N VAL A 42 8.69 -0.23 8.86
CA VAL A 42 9.87 -0.94 9.31
C VAL A 42 10.05 -0.71 10.81
N LEU A 43 10.13 -1.80 11.57
CA LEU A 43 10.42 -1.79 13.00
C LEU A 43 11.85 -2.25 13.24
N ARG A 44 12.56 -1.58 14.14
CA ARG A 44 13.90 -1.99 14.55
C ARG A 44 13.86 -2.76 15.86
N ASP A 45 14.49 -3.93 15.88
CA ASP A 45 14.57 -4.76 17.09
C ASP A 45 15.65 -4.28 18.08
N ALA A 46 15.68 -4.90 19.26
CA ALA A 46 16.58 -4.52 20.35
C ALA A 46 18.08 -4.68 20.03
N ILE A 47 18.43 -5.46 19.00
CA ILE A 47 19.82 -5.65 18.56
C ILE A 47 20.13 -4.92 17.25
N GLY A 48 19.20 -4.07 16.78
CA GLY A 48 19.42 -3.14 15.68
C GLY A 48 19.06 -3.68 14.29
N ARG A 49 18.35 -4.81 14.16
CA ARG A 49 17.88 -5.31 12.86
C ARG A 49 16.57 -4.67 12.46
N ASP A 50 16.43 -4.38 11.18
CA ASP A 50 15.22 -3.81 10.58
C ASP A 50 14.29 -4.92 10.08
N TRP A 51 13.02 -4.83 10.45
CA TRP A 51 11.97 -5.78 10.11
C TRP A 51 10.80 -5.05 9.46
N GLN A 52 10.48 -5.42 8.22
CA GLN A 52 9.23 -4.99 7.61
C GLN A 52 8.07 -5.73 8.30
N CYS A 53 7.16 -4.96 8.90
CA CYS A 53 5.99 -5.52 9.56
C CYS A 53 4.70 -5.02 8.92
N GLY A 54 4.42 -3.73 9.09
CA GLY A 54 3.18 -3.15 8.60
C GLY A 54 3.22 -2.89 7.10
N THR A 55 2.10 -3.08 6.42
CA THR A 55 1.89 -2.68 5.04
C THR A 55 0.53 -2.01 4.87
N LEU A 56 0.50 -0.98 4.01
CA LEU A 56 -0.72 -0.45 3.42
C LEU A 56 -0.49 -0.32 1.92
N GLN A 57 -1.16 -1.15 1.13
CA GLN A 57 -1.00 -1.21 -0.31
C GLN A 57 -2.30 -0.80 -1.00
N VAL A 58 -2.18 0.05 -2.02
CA VAL A 58 -3.31 0.53 -2.82
C VAL A 58 -3.37 -0.23 -4.13
N ASP A 59 -4.55 -0.73 -4.48
CA ASP A 59 -4.76 -1.62 -5.62
C ASP A 59 -6.00 -1.21 -6.43
N MET A 60 -5.75 -0.85 -7.69
CA MET A 60 -6.79 -0.57 -8.68
C MET A 60 -6.98 -1.70 -9.71
N ASN A 61 -6.07 -2.67 -9.74
CA ASN A 61 -6.06 -3.76 -10.71
C ASN A 61 -7.00 -4.91 -10.34
N LEU A 62 -7.03 -5.36 -9.08
CA LEU A 62 -7.95 -6.43 -8.67
C LEU A 62 -9.43 -6.03 -8.78
N PRO A 63 -9.86 -4.80 -8.39
CA PRO A 63 -11.22 -4.35 -8.64
C PRO A 63 -11.64 -4.43 -10.11
N GLU A 64 -10.73 -4.15 -11.05
CA GLU A 64 -10.99 -4.28 -12.47
C GLU A 64 -11.08 -5.75 -12.91
N ARG A 65 -10.12 -6.58 -12.48
CA ARG A 65 -10.07 -8.00 -12.84
C ARG A 65 -11.27 -8.80 -12.33
N PHE A 66 -11.82 -8.43 -11.17
CA PHE A 66 -12.99 -9.09 -10.58
C PHE A 66 -14.31 -8.41 -10.94
N ASP A 67 -14.29 -7.38 -11.80
CA ASP A 67 -15.45 -6.58 -12.18
C ASP A 67 -16.25 -6.06 -10.96
N ILE A 68 -15.53 -5.54 -9.97
CA ILE A 68 -16.12 -4.99 -8.76
C ILE A 68 -16.67 -3.59 -9.06
N GLY A 69 -17.93 -3.35 -8.69
CA GLY A 69 -18.57 -2.06 -8.83
C GLY A 69 -19.48 -1.72 -7.64
N TYR A 70 -19.73 -0.43 -7.45
CA TYR A 70 -20.74 0.09 -6.53
C TYR A 70 -21.54 1.20 -7.21
N ILE A 71 -22.75 1.46 -6.73
CA ILE A 71 -23.58 2.58 -7.22
C ILE A 71 -23.21 3.83 -6.44
N ALA A 72 -22.75 4.86 -7.13
CA ALA A 72 -22.42 6.15 -6.54
C ALA A 72 -23.68 7.00 -6.31
N GLU A 73 -23.52 8.10 -5.59
CA GLU A 73 -24.61 9.04 -5.26
C GLU A 73 -25.31 9.61 -6.49
N ASP A 74 -24.60 9.73 -7.62
CA ASP A 74 -25.13 10.16 -8.92
C ASP A 74 -25.89 9.06 -9.68
N GLY A 75 -26.02 7.87 -9.10
CA GLY A 75 -26.66 6.70 -9.71
C GLY A 75 -25.78 5.96 -10.73
N SER A 76 -24.56 6.42 -10.99
CA SER A 76 -23.63 5.75 -11.90
C SER A 76 -22.88 4.61 -11.20
N THR A 77 -22.54 3.57 -11.96
CA THR A 77 -21.64 2.52 -11.48
C THR A 77 -20.21 3.04 -11.46
N LYS A 78 -19.54 2.95 -10.30
CA LYS A 78 -18.13 3.28 -10.13
C LYS A 78 -17.35 2.04 -9.65
N ARG A 79 -16.06 2.01 -9.96
CA ARG A 79 -15.15 0.97 -9.47
C ARG A 79 -14.47 1.44 -8.17
N PRO A 80 -14.42 0.61 -7.12
CA PRO A 80 -13.73 0.99 -5.90
C PRO A 80 -12.20 0.88 -6.05
N VAL A 81 -11.49 1.56 -5.16
CA VAL A 81 -10.06 1.32 -4.92
C VAL A 81 -9.95 0.32 -3.76
N MET A 82 -9.12 -0.72 -3.92
CA MET A 82 -8.90 -1.73 -2.88
C MET A 82 -7.67 -1.37 -2.04
N LEU A 83 -7.78 -1.49 -0.72
CA LEU A 83 -6.69 -1.25 0.23
C LEU A 83 -6.35 -2.57 0.94
N HIS A 84 -5.17 -3.09 0.67
CA HIS A 84 -4.63 -4.25 1.38
C HIS A 84 -3.82 -3.76 2.58
N ARG A 85 -4.09 -4.29 3.77
CA ARG A 85 -3.39 -3.88 4.99
C ARG A 85 -3.04 -5.05 5.90
N ALA A 86 -1.84 -5.01 6.44
CA ALA A 86 -1.42 -5.82 7.57
C ALA A 86 -0.69 -4.92 8.57
N LEU A 87 -0.99 -5.02 9.87
CA LEU A 87 -0.32 -4.18 10.87
C LEU A 87 0.95 -4.85 11.40
N PHE A 88 0.85 -6.12 11.77
CA PHE A 88 1.97 -6.89 12.33
C PHE A 88 2.69 -7.74 11.27
N GLY A 89 2.25 -7.68 10.02
CA GLY A 89 2.67 -8.66 9.01
C GLY A 89 2.21 -10.07 9.42
N SER A 90 3.13 -11.02 9.38
CA SER A 90 2.88 -12.37 9.89
C SER A 90 2.96 -12.41 11.42
N LEU A 91 2.00 -13.09 12.08
CA LEU A 91 2.04 -13.33 13.53
C LEU A 91 3.20 -14.25 13.94
N VAL A 92 3.68 -15.07 13.01
CA VAL A 92 4.95 -15.79 13.16
C VAL A 92 6.01 -14.99 12.41
N LEU A 93 6.90 -14.32 13.15
CA LEU A 93 8.12 -13.80 12.53
C LEU A 93 8.87 -14.99 11.93
N PRO A 94 9.42 -14.88 10.70
CA PRO A 94 10.26 -15.94 10.18
C PRO A 94 11.36 -16.20 11.22
N THR A 95 11.43 -17.43 11.71
CA THR A 95 12.61 -17.93 12.42
C THR A 95 13.82 -17.48 11.63
N VAL A 96 14.73 -16.78 12.29
CA VAL A 96 15.97 -16.23 11.74
C VAL A 96 16.51 -17.20 10.70
N GLN A 97 16.44 -16.83 9.42
CA GLN A 97 17.22 -17.50 8.39
C GLN A 97 18.66 -17.11 8.66
N ASN A 98 19.38 -18.00 9.34
CA ASN A 98 20.84 -18.00 9.37
C ASN A 98 21.39 -18.34 8.00
#